data_AF-A0A9E4M1V6-F1
#
_entry.id   AF-A0A9E4M1V6-F1
#
_cell.length_a   1.000
_cell.length_b   1.000
_cell.length_c   1.000
_cell.angle_alpha   90.00
_cell.angle_beta   90.00
_cell.angle_gamma   90.00
#
_symmetry.space_group_name_H-M   'P 1'
#
loop_
_entity.id
_entity.type
_entity.pdbx_description
1 polymer ?
#
loop_
_entity_poly.entity_id
_entity_poly.type
_entity_poly.pdbx_seq_one_letter_code
_entity_poly.pdbx_strand_id
1 'polypeptide(L)'
;MEATLKRFTNLALASLLIGAIASGLLAQGFGTEWSRAATVAHGVLGLSFLLLVPWKSRVARTGFRRRRKGAIWSVALVVAVVVTIGSGLLQVVGTTSRIGPLATMQVHIGAAVLSVMLVGWHYVRHPVRPRTTDLSRRNLLRTGGLAAGAGVALAGWESAMGVLDLPGSERRFTGSHERGSGNPARMPVTQWFTDKVPRLDRLQAEVAGRVLGPDDLSSLPMETVEATLDCTGGWHSTQQWTGVRLDRLLGKVDGVSIRVRSVTGYERRFPARDVDSIWLAFEVGGEPLSAGHGYPARIVAPGRRGFWWVKWVDSVTVSDAPAWFQPPFPLT
;
A
#
# COMPACT_ATOMS: atom_id res chain seq x y z
N MET A 1 27.09 2.74 -31.78
CA MET A 1 26.48 3.60 -30.74
C MET A 1 25.01 3.28 -30.48
N GLU A 2 24.18 3.17 -31.51
CA GLU A 2 22.72 2.94 -31.39
C GLU A 2 22.34 1.59 -30.73
N ALA A 3 23.01 0.49 -31.09
CA ALA A 3 22.76 -0.82 -30.50
C ALA A 3 23.07 -0.86 -28.98
N THR A 4 24.17 -0.24 -28.57
CA THR A 4 24.56 -0.11 -27.15
C THR A 4 23.56 0.72 -26.37
N LEU A 5 23.06 1.82 -26.95
CA LEU A 5 22.05 2.69 -26.33
C LEU A 5 20.70 1.97 -26.17
N LYS A 6 20.24 1.28 -27.22
CA LYS A 6 19.03 0.44 -27.15
C LYS A 6 19.11 -0.62 -26.06
N ARG A 7 20.28 -1.27 -25.95
CA ARG A 7 20.51 -2.29 -24.94
C ARG A 7 20.49 -1.70 -23.52
N PHE A 8 21.18 -0.58 -23.30
CA PHE A 8 21.13 0.15 -22.04
C PHE A 8 19.70 0.52 -21.66
N THR A 9 18.91 1.11 -22.57
CA THR A 9 17.52 1.50 -22.29
C THR A 9 16.66 0.31 -21.87
N ASN A 10 16.77 -0.84 -22.55
CA ASN A 10 15.99 -2.02 -22.20
C ASN A 10 16.35 -2.57 -20.81
N LEU A 11 17.65 -2.65 -20.48
CA LEU A 11 18.10 -3.09 -19.16
C LEU A 11 17.71 -2.09 -18.07
N ALA A 12 17.85 -0.79 -18.33
CA ALA A 12 17.43 0.26 -17.41
C ALA A 12 15.92 0.17 -17.10
N LEU A 13 15.07 0.01 -18.12
CA LEU A 13 13.62 -0.16 -17.92
C LEU A 13 13.29 -1.42 -17.11
N ALA A 14 14.00 -2.53 -17.33
CA ALA A 14 13.81 -3.75 -16.55
C ALA A 14 14.22 -3.56 -15.09
N SER A 15 15.38 -2.94 -14.83
CA SER A 15 15.84 -2.63 -13.47
C SER A 15 14.92 -1.64 -12.76
N LEU A 16 14.44 -0.60 -13.46
CA LEU A 16 13.48 0.36 -12.92
C LEU A 16 12.16 -0.31 -12.55
N LEU A 17 11.67 -1.25 -13.37
CA LEU A 17 10.45 -1.99 -13.07
C LEU A 17 10.60 -2.83 -11.79
N ILE A 18 11.69 -3.60 -11.69
CA ILE A 18 11.98 -4.41 -10.49
C ILE A 18 12.08 -3.51 -9.26
N GLY A 19 12.81 -2.40 -9.38
CA GLY A 19 12.93 -1.41 -8.31
C GLY A 19 11.57 -0.83 -7.92
N ALA A 20 10.73 -0.44 -8.88
CA ALA A 20 9.44 0.17 -8.62
C ALA A 20 8.48 -0.81 -7.93
N ILE A 21 8.49 -2.08 -8.32
CA ILE A 21 7.73 -3.14 -7.64
C ILE A 21 8.21 -3.27 -6.20
N ALA A 22 9.52 -3.43 -5.99
CA ALA A 22 10.09 -3.61 -4.66
C ALA A 22 9.80 -2.40 -3.75
N SER A 23 10.05 -1.18 -4.23
CA SER A 23 9.80 0.04 -3.45
C SER A 23 8.31 0.28 -3.19
N GLY A 24 7.43 -0.06 -4.14
CA GLY A 24 5.98 0.04 -3.96
C GLY A 24 5.45 -0.95 -2.91
N LEU A 25 5.93 -2.19 -2.94
CA LEU A 25 5.58 -3.19 -1.92
C LEU A 25 6.09 -2.79 -0.53
N LEU A 26 7.31 -2.26 -0.43
CA LEU A 26 7.85 -1.75 0.84
C LEU A 26 7.04 -0.55 1.34
N ALA A 27 6.71 0.41 0.48
CA ALA A 27 5.91 1.58 0.85
C ALA A 27 4.53 1.18 1.39
N GLN A 28 3.89 0.16 0.79
CA GLN A 28 2.59 -0.37 1.22
C GLN A 28 2.67 -1.30 2.45
N GLY A 29 3.83 -1.89 2.74
CA GLY A 29 3.98 -2.85 3.83
C GLY A 29 4.21 -2.20 5.20
N PHE A 30 4.91 -1.06 5.24
CA PHE A 30 5.30 -0.39 6.49
C PHE A 30 4.44 0.84 6.80
N GLY A 31 3.97 0.94 8.05
CA GLY A 31 3.18 2.07 8.58
C GLY A 31 3.98 3.07 9.43
N THR A 32 5.31 2.94 9.43
CA THR A 32 6.26 3.76 10.18
C THR A 32 7.06 4.67 9.25
N GLU A 33 7.79 5.66 9.78
CA GLU A 33 8.64 6.60 9.00
C GLU A 33 9.63 5.92 8.04
N TRP A 34 10.03 4.66 8.30
CA TRP A 34 10.79 3.84 7.34
C TRP A 34 10.18 3.77 5.93
N SER A 35 8.84 3.89 5.83
CA SER A 35 8.13 3.92 4.56
C SER A 35 8.48 5.16 3.72
N ARG A 36 8.92 6.28 4.33
CA ARG A 36 9.33 7.50 3.61
C ARG A 36 10.37 7.23 2.54
N ALA A 37 11.43 6.50 2.89
CA ALA A 37 12.51 6.16 1.96
C ALA A 37 11.99 5.32 0.78
N ALA A 38 11.09 4.37 1.06
CA ALA A 38 10.46 3.54 0.02
C ALA A 38 9.54 4.37 -0.89
N THR A 39 8.72 5.26 -0.32
CA THR A 39 7.83 6.17 -1.06
C THR A 39 8.62 7.10 -1.97
N VAL A 40 9.69 7.74 -1.46
CA VAL A 40 10.56 8.61 -2.24
C VAL A 40 11.27 7.82 -3.35
N ALA A 41 11.83 6.66 -3.03
CA ALA A 41 12.46 5.80 -4.02
C ALA A 41 11.47 5.38 -5.11
N HIS A 42 10.23 5.03 -4.75
CA HIS A 42 9.17 4.71 -5.70
C HIS A 42 8.86 5.89 -6.64
N GLY A 43 8.76 7.11 -6.10
CA GLY A 43 8.59 8.33 -6.90
C GLY A 43 9.74 8.57 -7.89
N VAL A 44 10.99 8.47 -7.43
CA VAL A 44 12.20 8.62 -8.28
C VAL A 44 12.23 7.56 -9.39
N LEU A 45 11.91 6.31 -9.07
CA LEU A 45 11.88 5.21 -10.04
C LEU A 45 10.76 5.41 -11.07
N GLY A 46 9.57 5.84 -10.64
CA GLY A 46 8.46 6.20 -11.51
C GLY A 46 8.78 7.34 -12.47
N LEU A 47 9.38 8.43 -11.98
CA LEU A 47 9.80 9.57 -12.82
C LEU A 47 10.96 9.21 -13.76
N SER A 48 11.84 8.27 -13.36
CA SER A 48 12.89 7.76 -14.25
C SER A 48 12.33 7.07 -15.49
N PHE A 49 11.14 6.45 -15.42
CA PHE A 49 10.48 5.92 -16.63
C PHE A 49 10.16 7.03 -17.63
N LEU A 50 9.65 8.18 -17.16
CA LEU A 50 9.31 9.32 -18.01
C LEU A 50 10.56 9.88 -18.70
N LEU A 51 11.66 10.00 -17.96
CA LEU A 51 12.94 10.47 -18.52
C LEU A 51 13.48 9.54 -19.60
N LEU A 52 13.17 8.23 -19.59
CA LEU A 52 13.59 7.29 -20.63
C LEU A 52 12.67 7.26 -21.87
N VAL A 53 11.50 7.90 -21.83
CA VAL A 53 10.52 7.90 -22.94
C VAL A 53 11.11 8.39 -24.27
N PRO A 54 11.88 9.51 -24.34
CA PRO A 54 12.44 9.99 -25.61
C PRO A 54 13.34 8.96 -26.30
N TRP A 55 14.15 8.23 -25.53
CA TRP A 55 15.01 7.17 -26.06
C TRP A 55 14.21 5.94 -26.47
N LYS A 56 13.27 5.50 -25.64
CA LYS A 56 12.44 4.32 -25.93
C LYS A 56 11.53 4.54 -27.15
N SER A 57 11.00 5.75 -27.32
CA SER A 57 10.14 6.12 -28.46
C SER A 57 10.89 6.07 -29.78
N ARG A 58 12.17 6.51 -29.84
CA ARG A 58 13.04 6.36 -31.02
C ARG A 58 13.19 4.90 -31.42
N VAL A 59 13.45 4.01 -30.45
CA VAL A 59 13.56 2.56 -30.69
C VAL A 59 12.22 1.94 -31.11
N ALA A 60 11.11 2.40 -30.54
CA ALA A 60 9.77 1.88 -30.82
C ALA A 60 9.24 2.27 -32.21
N ARG A 61 9.52 3.50 -32.69
CA ARG A 61 9.07 3.97 -34.02
C ARG A 61 9.51 3.04 -35.15
N THR A 62 10.74 2.54 -35.09
CA THR A 62 11.29 1.59 -36.07
C THR A 62 10.58 0.24 -36.04
N GLY A 63 10.06 -0.16 -34.86
CA GLY A 63 9.31 -1.38 -34.65
C GLY A 63 7.86 -1.29 -35.14
N PHE A 64 7.16 -0.18 -34.88
CA PHE A 64 5.77 0.03 -35.32
C PHE A 64 5.62 0.11 -36.85
N ARG A 65 6.62 0.65 -37.55
CA ARG A 65 6.65 0.68 -39.02
C ARG A 65 6.61 -0.71 -39.67
N ARG A 66 7.04 -1.75 -38.95
CA ARG A 66 6.93 -3.15 -39.37
C ARG A 66 5.65 -3.68 -38.72
N ARG A 67 4.51 -3.69 -39.42
CA ARG A 67 3.20 -4.20 -38.91
C ARG A 67 3.31 -5.65 -38.40
N ARG A 68 3.80 -5.84 -37.17
CA ARG A 68 4.06 -7.15 -36.57
C ARG A 68 2.80 -7.68 -35.88
N LYS A 69 2.54 -8.98 -36.04
CA LYS A 69 1.56 -9.73 -35.23
C LYS A 69 1.87 -9.47 -33.75
N GLY A 70 0.90 -8.96 -32.99
CA GLY A 70 1.05 -8.64 -31.56
C GLY A 70 1.24 -7.16 -31.19
N ALA A 71 1.07 -6.22 -32.14
CA ALA A 71 1.10 -4.77 -31.85
C ALA A 71 0.10 -4.35 -30.75
N ILE A 72 -1.06 -5.03 -30.67
CA ILE A 72 -2.08 -4.78 -29.64
C ILE A 72 -1.53 -4.91 -28.22
N TRP A 73 -0.67 -5.90 -27.95
CA TRP A 73 -0.06 -6.11 -26.64
C TRP A 73 0.96 -5.02 -26.27
N SER A 74 1.65 -4.49 -27.28
CA SER A 74 2.57 -3.36 -27.06
C SER A 74 1.81 -2.07 -26.80
N VAL A 75 0.69 -1.85 -27.48
CA VAL A 75 -0.20 -0.71 -27.21
C VAL A 75 -0.83 -0.83 -25.83
N ALA A 76 -1.36 -2.01 -25.47
CA ALA A 76 -1.91 -2.29 -24.15
C ALA A 76 -0.88 -2.03 -23.04
N LEU A 77 0.37 -2.43 -23.22
CA LEU A 77 1.44 -2.16 -22.26
C LEU A 77 1.70 -0.65 -22.12
N VAL A 78 1.77 0.09 -23.23
CA VAL A 78 1.96 1.54 -23.18
C VAL A 78 0.80 2.22 -22.45
N VAL A 79 -0.44 1.83 -22.76
CA VAL A 79 -1.62 2.36 -22.07
C VAL A 79 -1.56 2.05 -20.57
N ALA A 80 -1.27 0.81 -20.19
CA ALA A 80 -1.17 0.42 -18.79
C ALA A 80 -0.09 1.24 -18.04
N VAL A 81 1.10 1.41 -18.63
CA VAL A 81 2.17 2.22 -18.03
C VAL A 81 1.79 3.69 -17.91
N VAL A 82 1.13 4.26 -18.93
CA VAL A 82 0.63 5.66 -18.89
C VAL A 82 -0.41 5.82 -17.79
N VAL A 83 -1.35 4.88 -17.66
CA VAL A 83 -2.36 4.90 -16.59
C VAL A 83 -1.69 4.76 -15.22
N THR A 84 -0.71 3.88 -15.05
CA THR A 84 0.06 3.74 -13.80
C THR A 84 0.74 5.06 -13.43
N ILE A 85 1.54 5.65 -14.34
CA ILE A 85 2.27 6.88 -14.03
C ILE A 85 1.30 8.04 -13.80
N GLY A 86 0.30 8.20 -14.66
CA GLY A 86 -0.69 9.28 -14.55
C GLY A 86 -1.50 9.23 -13.26
N SER A 87 -2.01 8.06 -12.89
CA SER A 87 -2.72 7.89 -11.60
C SER A 87 -1.79 8.06 -10.40
N GLY A 88 -0.51 7.69 -10.49
CA GLY A 88 0.48 7.95 -9.45
C GLY A 88 0.72 9.45 -9.24
N LEU A 89 0.87 10.21 -10.33
CA LEU A 89 1.02 11.67 -10.28
C LEU A 89 -0.25 12.35 -9.73
N LEU A 90 -1.44 11.89 -10.12
CA LEU A 90 -2.71 12.37 -9.58
C LEU A 90 -2.83 12.10 -8.07
N GLN A 91 -2.42 10.91 -7.63
CA GLN A 91 -2.37 10.56 -6.21
C GLN A 91 -1.41 11.46 -5.43
N VAL A 92 -0.27 11.80 -6.01
CA VAL A 92 0.67 12.76 -5.39
C VAL A 92 -0.01 14.13 -5.28
N VAL A 93 -0.59 14.66 -6.34
CA VAL A 93 -1.26 15.98 -6.30
C VAL A 93 -2.44 16.04 -5.32
N GLY A 94 -3.21 14.96 -5.18
CA GLY A 94 -4.26 14.85 -4.17
C GLY A 94 -5.60 15.52 -4.51
N THR A 95 -5.71 16.19 -5.65
CA THR A 95 -6.95 16.85 -6.11
C THR A 95 -8.05 15.87 -6.48
N THR A 96 -7.71 14.61 -6.78
CA THR A 96 -8.68 13.57 -7.15
C THR A 96 -8.36 12.27 -6.42
N SER A 97 -9.24 11.89 -5.49
CA SER A 97 -9.12 10.63 -4.72
C SER A 97 -9.80 9.43 -5.39
N ARG A 98 -10.65 9.66 -6.39
CA ARG A 98 -11.38 8.62 -7.13
C ARG A 98 -11.46 8.89 -8.62
N ILE A 99 -11.42 7.83 -9.42
CA ILE A 99 -11.64 7.85 -10.87
C ILE A 99 -12.86 6.95 -11.13
N GLY A 100 -14.04 7.56 -11.23
CA GLY A 100 -15.32 6.85 -11.24
C GLY A 100 -15.54 6.10 -9.92
N PRO A 101 -15.86 4.78 -9.94
CA PRO A 101 -16.10 4.02 -8.72
C PRO A 101 -14.83 3.62 -7.95
N LEU A 102 -13.65 3.73 -8.57
CA LEU A 102 -12.39 3.25 -8.02
C LEU A 102 -11.60 4.38 -7.35
N ALA A 103 -10.91 4.08 -6.26
CA ALA A 103 -9.91 4.99 -5.71
C ALA A 103 -8.75 5.18 -6.70
N THR A 104 -8.16 6.37 -6.74
CA THR A 104 -6.99 6.66 -7.60
C THR A 104 -5.86 5.67 -7.37
N MET A 105 -5.60 5.30 -6.11
CA MET A 105 -4.62 4.28 -5.75
C MET A 105 -4.97 2.87 -6.27
N GLN A 106 -6.25 2.51 -6.34
CA GLN A 106 -6.67 1.23 -6.92
C GLN A 106 -6.41 1.19 -8.43
N VAL A 107 -6.67 2.29 -9.14
CA VAL A 107 -6.34 2.43 -10.56
C VAL A 107 -4.83 2.30 -10.77
N HIS A 108 -4.02 2.97 -9.93
CA HIS A 108 -2.57 2.90 -9.97
C HIS A 108 -2.04 1.47 -9.82
N ILE A 109 -2.46 0.78 -8.74
CA ILE A 109 -2.03 -0.59 -8.45
C ILE A 109 -2.53 -1.56 -9.53
N GLY A 110 -3.80 -1.46 -9.94
CA GLY A 110 -4.37 -2.33 -10.97
C GLY A 110 -3.65 -2.20 -12.31
N ALA A 111 -3.38 -0.97 -12.75
CA ALA A 111 -2.61 -0.72 -13.96
C ALA A 111 -1.14 -1.17 -13.84
N ALA A 112 -0.54 -1.05 -12.65
CA ALA A 112 0.82 -1.53 -12.40
C ALA A 112 0.90 -3.06 -12.50
N VAL A 113 -0.05 -3.79 -11.88
CA VAL A 113 -0.14 -5.25 -12.00
C VAL A 113 -0.30 -5.68 -13.45
N LEU A 114 -1.21 -5.04 -14.20
CA LEU A 114 -1.39 -5.31 -15.62
C LEU A 114 -0.09 -5.03 -16.41
N SER A 115 0.60 -3.94 -16.11
CA SER A 115 1.89 -3.60 -16.73
C SER A 115 2.93 -4.69 -16.47
N VAL A 116 3.04 -5.20 -15.25
CA VAL A 116 3.95 -6.30 -14.90
C VAL A 116 3.62 -7.57 -15.68
N MET A 117 2.34 -7.95 -15.77
CA MET A 117 1.91 -9.12 -16.55
C MET A 117 2.28 -8.98 -18.03
N LEU A 118 2.02 -7.81 -18.62
CA LEU A 118 2.32 -7.53 -20.02
C LEU A 118 3.83 -7.45 -20.29
N VAL A 119 4.63 -6.91 -19.36
CA VAL A 119 6.10 -6.93 -19.47
C VAL A 119 6.63 -8.34 -19.33
N GLY A 120 6.11 -9.16 -18.41
CA GLY A 120 6.49 -10.56 -18.25
C GLY A 120 6.25 -11.34 -19.54
N TRP A 121 5.07 -11.19 -20.12
CA TRP A 121 4.74 -11.77 -21.43
C TRP A 121 5.68 -11.29 -22.55
N HIS A 122 5.98 -9.98 -22.58
CA HIS A 122 6.91 -9.41 -23.54
C HIS A 122 8.33 -10.00 -23.38
N TYR A 123 8.79 -10.15 -22.14
CA TYR A 123 10.12 -10.67 -21.82
C TYR A 123 10.27 -12.14 -22.21
N VAL A 124 9.27 -12.98 -21.94
CA VAL A 124 9.27 -14.40 -22.33
C VAL A 124 9.43 -14.55 -23.85
N ARG A 125 8.79 -13.66 -24.64
CA ARG A 125 8.90 -13.66 -26.10
C ARG A 125 10.19 -13.03 -26.62
N HIS A 126 10.75 -12.08 -25.88
CA HIS A 126 11.90 -11.28 -26.29
C HIS A 126 12.91 -11.10 -25.14
N PRO A 127 13.59 -12.18 -24.72
CA PRO A 127 14.46 -12.12 -23.56
C PRO A 127 15.67 -11.23 -23.82
N VAL A 128 15.97 -10.35 -22.87
CA VAL A 128 17.19 -9.53 -22.85
C VAL A 128 18.09 -10.07 -21.75
N ARG A 129 19.21 -10.67 -22.12
CA ARG A 129 20.18 -11.21 -21.16
C ARG A 129 21.24 -10.16 -20.80
N PRO A 130 21.46 -9.88 -19.50
CA PRO A 130 22.59 -9.07 -19.05
C PRO A 130 23.92 -9.68 -19.50
N ARG A 131 24.91 -8.83 -19.77
CA ARG A 131 26.32 -9.21 -20.01
C ARG A 131 27.20 -8.40 -19.06
N THR A 132 28.39 -8.90 -18.80
CA THR A 132 29.42 -8.20 -18.00
C THR A 132 29.73 -6.80 -18.56
N THR A 133 29.70 -6.63 -19.89
CA THR A 133 29.88 -5.33 -20.56
C THR A 133 28.81 -4.29 -20.21
N ASP A 134 27.66 -4.70 -19.67
CA ASP A 134 26.62 -3.77 -19.25
C ASP A 134 26.97 -3.10 -17.91
N LEU A 135 27.83 -3.72 -17.09
CA LEU A 135 28.42 -3.17 -15.87
C LEU A 135 29.67 -2.35 -16.20
N SER A 136 29.48 -1.25 -16.94
CA SER A 136 30.56 -0.32 -17.29
C SER A 136 30.45 0.98 -16.51
N ARG A 137 31.57 1.65 -16.26
CA ARG A 137 31.62 3.02 -15.69
C ARG A 137 30.66 3.97 -16.42
N ARG A 138 30.59 3.88 -17.74
CA ARG A 138 29.69 4.70 -18.56
C ARG A 138 28.21 4.44 -18.24
N ASN A 139 27.81 3.18 -18.08
CA ASN A 139 26.42 2.86 -17.74
C ASN A 139 26.10 3.21 -16.29
N LEU A 140 27.05 3.04 -15.36
CA LEU A 140 26.90 3.51 -13.99
C LEU A 140 26.63 5.03 -13.96
N LEU A 141 27.42 5.82 -14.68
CA LEU A 141 27.22 7.27 -14.78
C LEU A 141 25.88 7.64 -15.42
N ARG A 142 25.42 6.90 -16.45
CA ARG A 142 24.11 7.11 -17.06
C ARG A 142 22.96 6.81 -16.10
N THR A 143 23.04 5.71 -15.36
CA THR A 143 22.04 5.35 -14.35
C THR A 143 22.04 6.37 -13.21
N GLY A 144 23.22 6.80 -12.75
CA GLY A 144 23.34 7.85 -11.74
C GLY A 144 22.77 9.18 -12.20
N GLY A 145 23.07 9.60 -13.44
CA GLY A 145 22.50 10.81 -14.03
C GLY A 145 20.97 10.75 -14.20
N LEU A 146 20.43 9.58 -14.59
CA LEU A 146 18.99 9.36 -14.67
C LEU A 146 18.33 9.48 -13.30
N ALA A 147 18.89 8.82 -12.28
CA ALA A 147 18.38 8.87 -10.91
C ALA A 147 18.47 10.29 -10.33
N ALA A 148 19.57 11.00 -10.55
CA ALA A 148 19.74 12.39 -10.13
C ALA A 148 18.72 13.31 -10.81
N GLY A 149 18.53 13.19 -12.13
CA GLY A 149 17.53 13.95 -12.86
C GLY A 149 16.10 13.68 -12.38
N ALA A 150 15.77 12.42 -12.08
CA ALA A 150 14.48 12.05 -11.51
C ALA A 150 14.30 12.58 -10.08
N GLY A 151 15.37 12.60 -9.28
CA GLY A 151 15.39 13.22 -7.95
C GLY A 151 15.14 14.72 -7.98
N VAL A 152 15.78 15.44 -8.91
CA VAL A 152 15.52 16.88 -9.14
C VAL A 152 14.08 17.10 -9.60
N ALA A 153 13.56 16.28 -10.51
CA ALA A 153 12.18 16.35 -10.95
C ALA A 153 11.19 16.12 -9.80
N LEU A 154 11.47 15.13 -8.93
CA LEU A 154 10.66 14.88 -7.74
C LEU A 154 10.69 16.07 -6.78
N ALA A 155 11.88 16.60 -6.47
CA ALA A 155 12.02 17.75 -5.59
C ALA A 155 11.27 18.97 -6.13
N GLY A 156 11.42 19.26 -7.44
CA GLY A 156 10.67 20.33 -8.10
C GLY A 156 9.15 20.11 -8.06
N TRP A 157 8.69 18.88 -8.20
CA TRP A 157 7.27 18.52 -8.07
C TRP A 157 6.74 18.74 -6.65
N GLU A 158 7.48 18.29 -5.64
CA GLU A 158 7.15 18.52 -4.22
C GLU A 158 7.11 20.01 -3.88
N SER A 159 8.12 20.78 -4.32
CA SER A 159 8.15 22.23 -4.12
C SER A 159 6.98 22.94 -4.82
N ALA A 160 6.62 22.53 -6.04
CA ALA A 160 5.49 23.10 -6.75
C ALA A 160 4.17 22.90 -6.00
N MET A 161 3.95 21.75 -5.37
CA MET A 161 2.74 21.52 -4.56
C MET A 161 2.69 22.43 -3.34
N GLY A 162 3.82 22.67 -2.67
CA GLY A 162 3.88 23.62 -1.56
C GLY A 162 3.62 25.06 -1.98
N VAL A 163 4.21 25.51 -3.10
CA VAL A 163 4.01 26.87 -3.63
C VAL A 163 2.57 27.12 -4.10
N LEU A 164 1.94 26.08 -4.67
CA LEU A 164 0.57 26.16 -5.19
C LEU A 164 -0.50 25.77 -4.16
N ASP A 165 -0.11 25.52 -2.90
CA ASP A 165 -1.00 25.07 -1.81
C ASP A 165 -1.91 23.90 -2.21
N LEU A 166 -1.32 22.93 -2.93
CA LEU A 166 -2.05 21.75 -3.39
C LEU A 166 -2.15 20.72 -2.25
N PRO A 167 -3.25 19.93 -2.15
CA PRO A 167 -3.44 18.94 -1.08
C PRO A 167 -2.29 17.95 -0.90
N GLY A 168 -1.52 17.72 -1.98
CA GLY A 168 -0.31 16.93 -1.95
C GLY A 168 0.76 17.38 -0.95
N SER A 169 0.86 18.66 -0.62
CA SER A 169 1.89 19.17 0.30
C SER A 169 1.75 18.60 1.72
N GLU A 170 0.55 18.20 2.12
CA GLU A 170 0.22 17.71 3.47
C GLU A 170 0.20 16.17 3.58
N ARG A 171 0.65 15.46 2.53
CA ARG A 171 0.65 13.99 2.54
C ARG A 171 1.52 13.45 3.67
N ARG A 172 1.07 12.35 4.26
CA ARG A 172 1.88 11.53 5.18
C ARG A 172 3.08 10.93 4.44
N PHE A 173 4.09 10.48 5.18
CA PHE A 173 5.29 9.82 4.63
C PHE A 173 5.02 8.57 3.77
N THR A 174 3.83 7.97 3.87
CA THR A 174 3.35 6.87 3.04
C THR A 174 2.75 7.33 1.71
N GLY A 175 2.63 8.64 1.47
CA GLY A 175 1.92 9.24 0.35
C GLY A 175 0.39 9.29 0.52
N SER A 176 -0.11 8.91 1.71
CA SER A 176 -1.54 8.96 2.05
C SER A 176 -2.01 10.39 2.35
N HIS A 177 -3.25 10.70 1.98
CA HIS A 177 -3.92 11.98 2.27
C HIS A 177 -4.79 11.92 3.52
N GLU A 178 -4.85 12.99 4.29
CA GLU A 178 -5.77 13.13 5.41
C GLU A 178 -7.23 12.99 4.93
N ARG A 179 -8.02 12.17 5.63
CA ARG A 179 -9.47 12.06 5.45
C ARG A 179 -10.20 11.88 6.77
N GLY A 180 -10.87 12.94 7.22
CA GLY A 180 -11.89 12.86 8.27
C GLY A 180 -11.36 12.66 9.68
N SER A 181 -10.11 13.02 9.96
CA SER A 181 -9.51 12.95 11.30
C SER A 181 -10.35 13.73 12.30
N GLY A 182 -10.52 13.16 13.50
CA GLY A 182 -11.40 13.70 14.55
C GLY A 182 -12.90 13.60 14.27
N ASN A 183 -13.31 13.11 13.09
CA ASN A 183 -14.71 12.89 12.74
C ASN A 183 -14.91 11.48 12.16
N PRO A 184 -15.30 10.50 13.00
CA PRO A 184 -15.46 9.12 12.57
C PRO A 184 -16.49 8.94 11.45
N ALA A 185 -17.52 9.79 11.36
CA ALA A 185 -18.52 9.73 10.29
C ALA A 185 -17.97 10.12 8.91
N ARG A 186 -16.85 10.87 8.86
CA ARG A 186 -16.16 11.25 7.62
C ARG A 186 -14.98 10.33 7.29
N MET A 187 -14.60 9.43 8.20
CA MET A 187 -13.54 8.47 7.95
C MET A 187 -13.97 7.49 6.84
N PRO A 188 -13.16 7.30 5.77
CA PRO A 188 -13.55 6.40 4.70
C PRO A 188 -13.77 4.96 5.15
N VAL A 189 -14.92 4.38 4.80
CA VAL A 189 -15.18 2.95 4.94
C VAL A 189 -14.49 2.21 3.80
N THR A 190 -13.57 1.31 4.14
CA THR A 190 -12.86 0.44 3.18
C THR A 190 -12.95 -1.00 3.62
N GLN A 191 -12.99 -1.91 2.65
CA GLN A 191 -13.07 -3.36 2.83
C GLN A 191 -11.97 -4.03 2.01
N TRP A 192 -11.66 -5.29 2.35
CA TRP A 192 -10.75 -6.07 1.55
C TRP A 192 -11.44 -6.53 0.26
N PHE A 193 -10.90 -6.14 -0.90
CA PHE A 193 -11.35 -6.54 -2.24
C PHE A 193 -12.89 -6.50 -2.45
N THR A 194 -13.57 -7.63 -2.27
CA THR A 194 -15.03 -7.82 -2.48
C THR A 194 -15.84 -8.03 -1.20
N ASP A 195 -15.22 -7.90 -0.03
CA ASP A 195 -15.88 -8.08 1.25
C ASP A 195 -17.09 -7.16 1.41
N LYS A 196 -18.20 -7.72 1.89
CA LYS A 196 -19.37 -6.94 2.27
C LYS A 196 -19.28 -6.55 3.74
N VAL A 197 -19.88 -5.43 4.10
CA VAL A 197 -20.06 -5.05 5.51
C VAL A 197 -21.10 -6.01 6.14
N PRO A 198 -20.72 -6.89 7.07
CA PRO A 198 -21.67 -7.72 7.78
C PRO A 198 -22.57 -6.85 8.66
N ARG A 199 -23.80 -7.32 8.90
CA ARG A 199 -24.70 -6.75 9.91
C ARG A 199 -24.61 -7.66 11.13
N LEU A 200 -23.99 -7.14 12.18
CA LEU A 200 -23.87 -7.81 13.47
C LEU A 200 -24.69 -7.01 14.47
N ASP A 201 -25.51 -7.68 15.27
CA ASP A 201 -26.43 -7.02 16.20
C ASP A 201 -25.86 -6.87 17.61
N ARG A 202 -24.82 -7.66 17.94
CA ARG A 202 -24.20 -7.68 19.28
C ARG A 202 -22.78 -8.20 19.26
N LEU A 203 -22.02 -7.87 20.30
CA LEU A 203 -20.69 -8.43 20.56
C LEU A 203 -20.76 -9.94 20.86
N GLN A 204 -19.98 -10.70 20.11
CA GLN A 204 -19.64 -12.10 20.37
C GLN A 204 -18.24 -12.36 19.84
N ALA A 205 -17.23 -12.21 20.71
CA ALA A 205 -15.84 -12.43 20.35
C ALA A 205 -15.16 -13.39 21.32
N GLU A 206 -14.55 -14.46 20.82
CA GLU A 206 -13.77 -15.38 21.63
C GLU A 206 -12.36 -14.83 21.85
N VAL A 207 -12.05 -14.45 23.09
CA VAL A 207 -10.76 -13.89 23.47
C VAL A 207 -10.15 -14.78 24.55
N ALA A 208 -9.00 -15.39 24.24
CA ALA A 208 -8.32 -16.34 25.14
C ALA A 208 -9.23 -17.44 25.71
N GLY A 209 -10.15 -17.99 24.89
CA GLY A 209 -11.07 -19.05 25.29
C GLY A 209 -12.30 -18.59 26.09
N ARG A 210 -12.46 -17.29 26.34
CA ARG A 210 -13.68 -16.69 26.89
C ARG A 210 -14.46 -15.98 25.80
N VAL A 211 -15.77 -16.18 25.74
CA VAL A 211 -16.65 -15.40 24.88
C VAL A 211 -16.97 -14.08 25.58
N LEU A 212 -16.60 -12.97 24.95
CA LEU A 212 -17.01 -11.62 25.34
C LEU A 212 -18.35 -11.29 24.69
N GLY A 213 -19.32 -10.89 25.52
CA GLY A 213 -20.62 -10.36 25.14
C GLY A 213 -20.78 -8.86 25.48
N PRO A 214 -21.93 -8.25 25.12
CA PRO A 214 -22.17 -6.83 25.37
C PRO A 214 -22.11 -6.45 26.86
N ASP A 215 -22.60 -7.33 27.74
CA ASP A 215 -22.68 -7.09 29.17
C ASP A 215 -21.29 -7.04 29.84
N ASP A 216 -20.29 -7.71 29.23
CA ASP A 216 -18.91 -7.73 29.73
C ASP A 216 -18.23 -6.36 29.60
N LEU A 217 -18.63 -5.52 28.62
CA LEU A 217 -17.93 -4.28 28.26
C LEU A 217 -17.76 -3.32 29.45
N SER A 218 -18.79 -3.22 30.30
CA SER A 218 -18.79 -2.35 31.48
C SER A 218 -17.74 -2.74 32.55
N SER A 219 -17.29 -3.99 32.53
CA SER A 219 -16.31 -4.53 33.49
C SER A 219 -14.87 -4.52 32.97
N LEU A 220 -14.67 -4.21 31.69
CA LEU A 220 -13.36 -4.24 31.07
C LEU A 220 -12.56 -2.97 31.40
N PRO A 221 -11.22 -3.06 31.51
CA PRO A 221 -10.36 -1.91 31.72
C PRO A 221 -10.21 -1.12 30.41
N MET A 222 -11.25 -0.37 30.07
CA MET A 222 -11.32 0.43 28.85
C MET A 222 -10.30 1.58 28.89
N GLU A 223 -9.59 1.77 27.78
CA GLU A 223 -8.60 2.81 27.56
C GLU A 223 -8.87 3.49 26.22
N THR A 224 -8.69 4.81 26.18
CA THR A 224 -8.77 5.59 24.94
C THR A 224 -7.37 5.88 24.42
N VAL A 225 -7.15 5.62 23.13
CA VAL A 225 -5.90 5.90 22.42
C VAL A 225 -6.17 6.74 21.18
N GLU A 226 -5.41 7.82 21.00
CA GLU A 226 -5.37 8.51 19.71
C GLU A 226 -4.47 7.74 18.76
N ALA A 227 -5.02 7.29 17.63
CA ALA A 227 -4.26 6.49 16.66
C ALA A 227 -4.62 6.83 15.22
N THR A 228 -3.59 6.89 14.38
CA THR A 228 -3.72 7.08 12.92
C THR A 228 -3.87 5.74 12.20
N LEU A 229 -5.02 5.54 11.56
CA LEU A 229 -5.22 4.48 10.58
C LEU A 229 -4.70 4.96 9.22
N ASP A 230 -3.62 4.36 8.72
CA ASP A 230 -3.04 4.66 7.39
C ASP A 230 -3.36 3.56 6.37
N CYS A 231 -4.36 3.81 5.53
CA CYS A 231 -4.87 2.86 4.56
C CYS A 231 -3.95 2.74 3.34
N THR A 232 -3.79 1.51 2.83
CA THR A 232 -3.08 1.24 1.56
C THR A 232 -3.81 1.80 0.33
N GLY A 233 -5.07 2.22 0.50
CA GLY A 233 -5.86 2.95 -0.48
C GLY A 233 -5.48 4.43 -0.66
N GLY A 234 -4.43 4.91 0.00
CA GLY A 234 -3.88 6.26 -0.21
C GLY A 234 -4.53 7.36 0.63
N TRP A 235 -5.06 6.99 1.81
CA TRP A 235 -5.61 7.94 2.78
C TRP A 235 -5.27 7.53 4.21
N HIS A 236 -5.24 8.48 5.13
CA HIS A 236 -5.12 8.23 6.56
C HIS A 236 -6.13 9.04 7.35
N SER A 237 -6.44 8.59 8.56
CA SER A 237 -7.34 9.29 9.49
C SER A 237 -6.87 9.06 10.92
N THR A 238 -6.73 10.14 11.68
CA THR A 238 -6.42 10.08 13.12
C THR A 238 -7.72 10.19 13.90
N GLN A 239 -7.97 9.24 14.78
CA GLN A 239 -9.18 9.20 15.62
C GLN A 239 -8.82 8.83 17.05
N GLN A 240 -9.72 9.13 17.98
CA GLN A 240 -9.69 8.57 19.32
C GLN A 240 -10.45 7.23 19.31
N TRP A 241 -9.80 6.17 19.74
CA TRP A 241 -10.37 4.82 19.78
C TRP A 241 -10.46 4.36 21.23
N THR A 242 -11.61 3.84 21.66
CA THR A 242 -11.78 3.29 23.00
C THR A 242 -11.93 1.79 22.94
N GLY A 243 -11.16 1.09 23.76
CA GLY A 243 -11.07 -0.37 23.77
C GLY A 243 -10.22 -0.89 24.89
N VAL A 244 -9.87 -2.17 24.82
CA VAL A 244 -8.97 -2.81 25.79
C VAL A 244 -7.71 -3.23 25.07
N ARG A 245 -6.55 -2.94 25.67
CA ARG A 245 -5.27 -3.44 25.18
C ARG A 245 -5.21 -4.96 25.25
N LEU A 246 -4.56 -5.58 24.27
CA LEU A 246 -4.52 -7.04 24.20
C LEU A 246 -3.76 -7.67 25.37
N ASP A 247 -2.79 -6.97 25.99
CA ASP A 247 -2.07 -7.50 27.16
C ASP A 247 -2.97 -7.59 28.39
N ARG A 248 -3.95 -6.68 28.51
CA ARG A 248 -4.97 -6.71 29.56
C ARG A 248 -6.03 -7.78 29.32
N LEU A 249 -6.35 -8.07 28.06
CA LEU A 249 -7.31 -9.11 27.69
C LEU A 249 -6.71 -10.52 27.76
N LEU A 250 -5.48 -10.70 27.28
CA LEU A 250 -4.85 -12.02 27.14
C LEU A 250 -4.00 -12.39 28.37
N GLY A 251 -3.58 -11.41 29.17
CA GLY A 251 -2.65 -11.64 30.27
C GLY A 251 -1.29 -12.11 29.74
N LYS A 252 -0.75 -13.19 30.33
CA LYS A 252 0.52 -13.77 29.90
C LYS A 252 0.36 -14.49 28.57
N VAL A 253 1.08 -14.02 27.55
CA VAL A 253 1.09 -14.64 26.21
C VAL A 253 2.11 -15.76 26.16
N ASP A 254 1.67 -16.99 26.40
CA ASP A 254 2.49 -18.21 26.28
C ASP A 254 2.50 -18.72 24.82
N GLY A 255 3.04 -17.91 23.90
CA GLY A 255 3.17 -18.20 22.47
C GLY A 255 3.99 -17.15 21.73
N VAL A 256 4.19 -17.32 20.42
CA VAL A 256 5.06 -16.42 19.61
C VAL A 256 4.30 -15.39 18.78
N SER A 257 2.98 -15.56 18.62
CA SER A 257 2.11 -14.60 17.96
C SER A 257 0.69 -14.56 18.53
N ILE A 258 -0.06 -13.55 18.14
CA ILE A 258 -1.49 -13.37 18.43
C ILE A 258 -2.22 -13.41 17.10
N ARG A 259 -3.09 -14.41 16.90
CA ARG A 259 -3.98 -14.50 15.74
C ARG A 259 -5.27 -13.77 16.04
N VAL A 260 -5.67 -12.88 15.15
CA VAL A 260 -6.95 -12.18 15.17
C VAL A 260 -7.74 -12.53 13.93
N ARG A 261 -8.99 -12.95 14.11
CA ARG A 261 -9.91 -13.36 13.04
C ARG A 261 -11.15 -12.49 13.02
N SER A 262 -11.64 -12.27 11.81
CA SER A 262 -12.90 -11.58 11.51
C SER A 262 -13.99 -12.61 11.20
N VAL A 263 -15.24 -12.22 11.42
CA VAL A 263 -16.42 -12.98 10.95
C VAL A 263 -16.40 -13.22 9.43
N THR A 264 -15.68 -12.41 8.64
CA THR A 264 -15.58 -12.58 7.18
C THR A 264 -14.60 -13.69 6.77
N GLY A 265 -13.85 -14.25 7.72
CA GLY A 265 -12.73 -15.15 7.46
C GLY A 265 -11.38 -14.44 7.31
N TYR A 266 -11.37 -13.11 7.22
CA TYR A 266 -10.15 -12.30 7.22
C TYR A 266 -9.37 -12.50 8.53
N GLU A 267 -8.06 -12.74 8.45
CA GLU A 267 -7.22 -12.92 9.65
C GLU A 267 -5.84 -12.27 9.52
N ARG A 268 -5.27 -11.90 10.66
CA ARG A 268 -3.87 -11.45 10.79
C ARG A 268 -3.22 -12.03 12.04
N ARG A 269 -1.92 -12.28 11.96
CA ARG A 269 -1.06 -12.65 13.09
C ARG A 269 -0.12 -11.52 13.44
N PHE A 270 -0.16 -11.08 14.70
CA PHE A 270 0.73 -10.07 15.27
C PHE A 270 1.84 -10.75 16.07
N PRO A 271 3.08 -10.25 16.07
CA PRO A 271 4.11 -10.71 16.99
C PRO A 271 3.63 -10.61 18.45
N ALA A 272 3.88 -11.63 19.28
CA ALA A 272 3.48 -11.60 20.68
C ALA A 272 4.09 -10.42 21.46
N ARG A 273 5.29 -9.98 21.06
CA ARG A 273 5.96 -8.80 21.62
C ARG A 273 5.22 -7.46 21.42
N ASP A 274 4.21 -7.41 20.55
CA ASP A 274 3.46 -6.18 20.26
C ASP A 274 2.13 -6.14 21.05
N VAL A 275 1.87 -7.11 21.94
CA VAL A 275 0.61 -7.30 22.68
C VAL A 275 0.18 -6.07 23.49
N ASP A 276 1.15 -5.29 23.98
CA ASP A 276 0.97 -4.07 24.77
C ASP A 276 0.73 -2.82 23.91
N SER A 277 0.76 -2.97 22.59
CA SER A 277 0.62 -1.89 21.58
C SER A 277 -0.55 -2.11 20.63
N ILE A 278 -1.46 -3.02 20.95
CA ILE A 278 -2.63 -3.35 20.13
C ILE A 278 -3.86 -3.33 21.03
N TRP A 279 -4.96 -2.77 20.51
CA TRP A 279 -6.24 -2.69 21.20
C TRP A 279 -7.31 -3.46 20.44
N LEU A 280 -8.21 -4.11 21.19
CA LEU A 280 -9.54 -4.46 20.73
C LEU A 280 -10.47 -3.30 21.05
N ALA A 281 -10.80 -2.50 20.05
CA ALA A 281 -11.63 -1.30 20.16
C ALA A 281 -13.11 -1.58 19.88
N PHE A 282 -13.97 -0.90 20.62
CA PHE A 282 -15.43 -0.98 20.54
C PHE A 282 -16.07 0.36 20.15
N GLU A 283 -15.33 1.46 20.34
CA GLU A 283 -15.79 2.83 20.06
C GLU A 283 -14.74 3.61 19.27
N VAL A 284 -15.21 4.65 18.59
CA VAL A 284 -14.39 5.64 17.91
C VAL A 284 -15.02 7.03 18.03
N GLY A 285 -14.25 8.02 18.47
CA GLY A 285 -14.73 9.38 18.69
C GLY A 285 -15.84 9.49 19.75
N GLY A 286 -15.82 8.63 20.76
CA GLY A 286 -16.82 8.60 21.84
C GLY A 286 -18.14 7.90 21.50
N GLU A 287 -18.26 7.33 20.29
CA GLU A 287 -19.46 6.62 19.85
C GLU A 287 -19.14 5.16 19.53
N PRO A 288 -20.11 4.24 19.67
CA PRO A 288 -19.95 2.86 19.20
C PRO A 288 -19.49 2.82 17.74
N LEU A 289 -18.65 1.83 17.40
CA LEU A 289 -18.22 1.64 16.02
C LEU A 289 -19.44 1.56 15.08
N SER A 290 -19.33 2.16 13.90
CA SER A 290 -20.32 1.90 12.85
C SER A 290 -20.09 0.52 12.24
N ALA A 291 -21.12 -0.05 11.59
CA ALA A 291 -20.99 -1.32 10.87
C ALA A 291 -19.82 -1.31 9.88
N GLY A 292 -19.63 -0.22 9.13
CA GLY A 292 -18.53 -0.07 8.17
C GLY A 292 -17.14 -0.02 8.81
N HIS A 293 -17.05 0.44 10.06
CA HIS A 293 -15.79 0.57 10.81
C HIS A 293 -15.49 -0.61 11.73
N GLY A 294 -16.35 -1.63 11.74
CA GLY A 294 -16.06 -2.89 12.42
C GLY A 294 -16.92 -3.19 13.63
N TYR A 295 -18.09 -2.56 13.78
CA TYR A 295 -19.03 -2.92 14.85
C TYR A 295 -19.23 -4.44 14.93
N PRO A 296 -19.17 -5.06 16.12
CA PRO A 296 -19.02 -4.42 17.44
C PRO A 296 -17.58 -4.24 17.89
N ALA A 297 -16.61 -4.90 17.26
CA ALA A 297 -15.21 -4.88 17.70
C ALA A 297 -14.22 -4.88 16.52
N ARG A 298 -13.14 -4.08 16.65
CA ARG A 298 -12.04 -4.05 15.68
C ARG A 298 -10.69 -4.03 16.38
N ILE A 299 -9.64 -4.42 15.66
CA ILE A 299 -8.26 -4.14 16.05
C ILE A 299 -7.89 -2.70 15.70
N VAL A 300 -7.23 -2.05 16.66
CA VAL A 300 -6.49 -0.79 16.52
C VAL A 300 -5.02 -1.11 16.76
N ALA A 301 -4.19 -0.90 15.73
CA ALA A 301 -2.79 -1.27 15.74
C ALA A 301 -1.90 -0.12 15.23
N PRO A 302 -1.59 0.87 16.11
CA PRO A 302 -0.75 2.01 15.76
C PRO A 302 0.58 1.61 15.11
N GLY A 303 1.05 2.43 14.16
CA GLY A 303 2.29 2.17 13.41
C GLY A 303 2.19 1.05 12.35
N ARG A 304 1.06 0.33 12.26
CA ARG A 304 0.77 -0.64 11.20
C ARG A 304 -0.18 -0.06 10.15
N ARG A 305 -0.04 -0.51 8.90
CA ARG A 305 -0.94 -0.13 7.80
C ARG A 305 -2.36 -0.67 8.02
N GLY A 306 -3.34 -0.04 7.38
CA GLY A 306 -4.77 -0.27 7.65
C GLY A 306 -5.25 -1.71 7.49
N PHE A 307 -4.62 -2.54 6.65
CA PHE A 307 -4.98 -3.97 6.53
C PHE A 307 -4.66 -4.77 7.81
N TRP A 308 -3.80 -4.27 8.69
CA TRP A 308 -3.60 -4.87 10.01
C TRP A 308 -4.75 -4.60 10.97
N TRP A 309 -5.60 -3.61 10.72
CA TRP A 309 -6.65 -3.19 11.64
C TRP A 309 -7.94 -3.98 11.38
N VAL A 310 -7.89 -5.28 11.67
CA VAL A 310 -8.96 -6.27 11.47
C VAL A 310 -10.29 -5.74 12.00
N LYS A 311 -11.34 -5.78 11.19
CA LYS A 311 -12.69 -5.36 11.57
C LYS A 311 -13.57 -6.58 11.87
N TRP A 312 -14.65 -6.37 12.61
CA TRP A 312 -15.64 -7.42 12.92
C TRP A 312 -14.97 -8.63 13.58
N VAL A 313 -14.14 -8.35 14.58
CA VAL A 313 -13.32 -9.35 15.27
C VAL A 313 -14.22 -10.33 16.00
N ASP A 314 -14.03 -11.61 15.75
CA ASP A 314 -14.75 -12.69 16.42
C ASP A 314 -13.84 -13.65 17.19
N SER A 315 -12.52 -13.59 16.97
CA SER A 315 -11.57 -14.38 17.72
C SER A 315 -10.22 -13.68 17.88
N VAL A 316 -9.65 -13.73 19.09
CA VAL A 316 -8.28 -13.32 19.43
C VAL A 316 -7.64 -14.44 20.25
N THR A 317 -6.61 -15.07 19.68
CA THR A 317 -5.97 -16.26 20.26
C THR A 317 -4.45 -16.16 20.23
N VAL A 318 -3.80 -16.70 21.25
CA VAL A 318 -2.34 -16.90 21.27
C VAL A 318 -1.98 -18.06 20.34
N SER A 319 -0.85 -17.97 19.64
CA SER A 319 -0.44 -18.97 18.65
C SER A 319 1.07 -19.22 18.66
N ASP A 320 1.43 -20.50 18.46
CA ASP A 320 2.81 -20.95 18.28
C ASP A 320 3.34 -20.74 16.86
N ALA A 321 2.47 -20.43 15.90
CA ALA A 321 2.89 -20.07 14.56
C ALA A 321 3.53 -18.67 14.58
N PRO A 322 4.66 -18.43 13.91
CA PRO A 322 5.28 -17.12 13.90
C PRO A 322 4.43 -16.11 13.10
N ALA A 323 4.51 -14.82 13.46
CA ALA A 323 3.69 -13.77 12.84
C ALA A 323 3.94 -13.56 11.34
N TRP A 324 5.09 -14.03 10.81
CA TRP A 324 5.40 -14.01 9.38
C TRP A 324 4.85 -15.23 8.63
N PHE A 325 4.28 -16.22 9.33
CA PHE A 325 3.61 -17.37 8.72
C PHE A 325 2.20 -16.99 8.24
N GLN A 326 2.16 -16.03 7.33
CA GLN A 326 0.99 -15.49 6.65
C GLN A 326 1.45 -14.71 5.40
N PRO A 327 0.60 -14.52 4.39
CA PRO A 327 0.90 -13.61 3.30
C PRO A 327 1.18 -12.17 3.79
N PRO A 328 2.18 -11.46 3.20
CA PRO A 328 2.53 -10.10 3.64
C PRO A 328 1.36 -9.14 3.46
N PHE A 329 0.57 -9.34 2.40
CA PHE A 329 -0.72 -8.71 2.15
C PHE A 329 -1.80 -9.79 2.23
N PRO A 330 -2.99 -9.49 2.75
CA PRO A 330 -4.08 -10.46 2.78
C PRO A 330 -4.40 -10.99 1.37
N LEU A 331 -4.68 -12.29 1.27
CA LEU A 331 -5.09 -12.95 0.02
C LEU A 331 -6.52 -13.47 0.08
N THR A 332 -7.15 -13.29 1.24
CA THR A 332 -8.51 -13.71 1.62
C THR A 332 -9.18 -12.52 2.26
#